data_AF-A0A182YT31-F1
#
_entry.id   AF-A0A182YT31-F1
#
_cell.length_a   1.000
_cell.length_b   1.000
_cell.length_c   1.000
_cell.angle_alpha   90.00
_cell.angle_beta   90.00
_cell.angle_gamma   90.00
#
_symmetry.space_group_name_H-M   'P 1'
#
loop_
_entity.id
_entity.type
_entity.pdbx_description
1 polymer ?
#
loop_
_entity_poly.entity_id
_entity_poly.type
_entity_poly.pdbx_seq_one_letter_code
_entity_poly.pdbx_strand_id
1 'polypeptide(L)'
;MLPESGNITPKGPLQHLNPIIRDELIRVQGRLGNAKLTNDAILPILVPKSHPFSRIIIRHIHEDNFHAGTELVMSEFRSRFWMRDLLRTVVGVLSRCVVCVRARPKQFAQQMGQLPATRVKVSPAFTHTGVDLCGPTNFGGLWESNIKVAKRLFKSTARGAQLRLVELQTLLYQISAILNSRPLTAIHASPGSVEALTPAHFLIARASFSVPAMVEDDDTDGVKTR
;
A
#
# COMPACT_ATOMS: atom_id res chain seq x y z
N MET A 1 36.33 -13.23 45.06
CA MET A 1 37.10 -13.11 43.80
C MET A 1 37.19 -14.50 43.18
N LEU A 2 36.95 -14.63 41.88
CA LEU A 2 37.08 -15.92 41.19
C LEU A 2 38.58 -16.21 40.99
N PRO A 3 39.02 -17.49 41.02
CA PRO A 3 40.40 -17.85 40.74
C PRO A 3 40.80 -17.52 39.30
N GLU A 4 42.08 -17.19 39.05
CA GLU A 4 42.59 -16.83 37.71
C GLU A 4 42.36 -17.94 36.66
N SER A 5 42.38 -19.21 37.08
CA SER A 5 41.97 -20.34 36.26
C SER A 5 41.48 -21.50 37.11
N GLY A 6 40.50 -22.26 36.60
CA GLY A 6 39.97 -23.43 37.30
C GLY A 6 38.77 -24.06 36.61
N ASN A 7 38.50 -25.33 36.91
CA ASN A 7 37.31 -26.03 36.42
C ASN A 7 36.17 -25.89 37.43
N ILE A 8 34.96 -25.64 36.95
CA ILE A 8 33.75 -25.59 37.79
C ILE A 8 32.94 -26.86 37.54
N THR A 9 32.42 -27.49 38.60
CA THR A 9 31.42 -28.55 38.46
C THR A 9 30.02 -27.93 38.49
N PRO A 10 29.32 -27.80 37.35
CA PRO A 10 28.01 -27.16 37.31
C PRO A 10 26.93 -28.05 37.95
N LYS A 11 25.98 -27.42 38.64
CA LYS A 11 24.81 -28.08 39.22
C LYS A 11 23.53 -27.69 38.48
N GLY A 12 22.53 -28.59 38.50
CA GLY A 12 21.20 -28.34 37.95
C GLY A 12 21.20 -28.18 36.43
N PRO A 13 20.52 -27.16 35.85
CA PRO A 13 20.28 -27.10 34.42
C PRO A 13 21.52 -26.74 33.57
N LEU A 14 22.67 -26.51 34.19
CA LEU A 14 23.96 -26.32 33.53
C LEU A 14 24.86 -27.57 33.63
N GLN A 15 24.38 -28.67 34.24
CA GLN A 15 25.17 -29.90 34.48
C GLN A 15 25.77 -30.52 33.21
N HIS A 16 25.14 -30.29 32.06
CA HIS A 16 25.58 -30.81 30.76
C HIS A 16 26.64 -29.92 30.09
N LEU A 17 27.00 -28.79 30.71
CA LEU A 17 28.04 -27.90 30.21
C LEU A 17 29.36 -28.23 30.87
N ASN A 18 30.45 -27.85 30.21
CA ASN A 18 31.79 -27.88 30.77
C ASN A 18 32.28 -26.45 31.02
N PRO A 19 31.87 -25.80 32.13
CA PRO A 19 32.27 -24.44 32.45
C PRO A 19 33.70 -24.40 33.03
N ILE A 20 34.48 -23.46 32.51
CA ILE A 20 35.83 -23.16 32.97
C ILE A 20 35.90 -21.69 33.41
N ILE A 21 36.78 -21.38 34.35
CA ILE A 21 37.12 -20.01 34.70
C ILE A 21 38.40 -19.64 33.95
N ARG A 22 38.35 -18.53 33.23
CA ARG A 22 39.51 -17.86 32.65
C ARG A 22 39.27 -16.36 32.62
N ASP A 23 40.30 -15.58 32.86
CA ASP A 23 40.24 -14.11 32.87
C ASP A 23 39.17 -13.59 33.84
N GLU A 24 39.03 -14.26 35.00
CA GLU A 24 37.98 -13.98 36.00
C GLU A 24 36.52 -14.16 35.52
N LEU A 25 36.33 -14.71 34.31
CA LEU A 25 35.02 -14.94 33.71
C LEU A 25 34.73 -16.43 33.58
N ILE A 26 33.44 -16.78 33.68
CA ILE A 26 32.98 -18.14 33.41
C ILE A 26 32.80 -18.27 31.89
N ARG A 27 33.56 -19.20 31.29
CA ARG A 27 33.50 -19.54 29.87
C ARG A 27 33.06 -20.98 29.71
N VAL A 28 32.47 -21.31 28.56
CA VAL A 28 32.01 -22.67 28.26
C VAL A 28 32.98 -23.33 27.30
N GLN A 29 33.54 -24.48 27.69
CA GLN A 29 34.36 -25.28 26.80
C GLN A 29 33.47 -26.16 25.91
N GLY A 30 33.65 -26.05 24.60
CA GLY A 30 32.94 -26.83 23.60
C GLY A 30 33.82 -27.84 22.86
N ARG A 31 33.36 -28.26 21.67
CA ARG A 31 34.07 -29.21 20.79
C ARG A 31 35.05 -28.54 19.81
N LEU A 32 35.11 -27.21 19.80
CA LEU A 32 35.90 -26.43 18.85
C LEU A 32 37.34 -26.18 19.31
N GLY A 33 37.86 -26.96 20.26
CA GLY A 33 39.18 -26.74 20.87
C GLY A 33 40.35 -26.75 19.86
N ASN A 34 40.24 -27.51 18.78
CA ASN A 34 41.26 -27.61 17.73
C ASN A 34 40.98 -26.72 16.51
N ALA A 35 39.91 -25.92 16.53
CA ALA A 35 39.57 -25.06 15.41
C ALA A 35 40.48 -23.84 15.36
N LYS A 36 40.81 -23.36 14.15
CA LYS A 36 41.55 -22.10 13.95
C LYS A 36 40.60 -20.90 14.08
N LEU A 37 40.10 -20.69 15.29
CA LEU A 37 39.18 -19.60 15.65
C LEU A 37 39.80 -18.72 16.74
N THR A 38 39.17 -17.57 17.01
CA THR A 38 39.57 -16.71 18.13
C THR A 38 39.30 -17.41 19.47
N ASN A 39 40.10 -17.09 20.49
CA ASN A 39 39.94 -17.69 21.82
C ASN A 39 38.52 -17.47 22.39
N ASP A 40 37.89 -16.33 22.09
CA ASP A 40 36.51 -16.03 22.49
C ASP A 40 35.47 -16.91 21.78
N ALA A 41 35.70 -17.29 20.53
CA ALA A 41 34.81 -18.19 19.80
C ALA A 41 34.98 -19.66 20.24
N ILE A 42 36.19 -20.05 20.63
CA ILE A 42 36.50 -21.39 21.15
C ILE A 42 35.96 -21.56 22.58
N LEU A 43 36.12 -20.52 23.41
CA LEU A 43 35.74 -20.48 24.83
C LEU A 43 34.78 -19.30 25.09
N PRO A 44 33.54 -19.35 24.59
CA PRO A 44 32.59 -18.26 24.73
C PRO A 44 32.20 -18.00 26.18
N ILE A 45 31.95 -16.73 26.49
CA ILE A 45 31.58 -16.27 27.84
C ILE A 45 30.15 -16.70 28.16
N LEU A 46 29.94 -17.31 29.33
CA LEU A 46 28.61 -17.72 29.79
C LEU A 46 27.79 -16.50 30.21
N VAL A 47 26.68 -16.24 29.52
CA VAL A 47 25.77 -15.13 29.83
C VAL A 47 24.48 -15.67 30.46
N PRO A 48 24.05 -15.15 31.63
CA PRO A 48 22.80 -15.57 32.26
C PRO A 48 21.57 -15.07 31.50
N LYS A 49 20.64 -15.98 31.21
CA LYS A 49 19.36 -15.68 30.53
C LYS A 49 18.44 -14.76 31.33
N SER A 50 18.46 -14.88 32.67
CA SER A 50 17.57 -14.12 33.56
C SER A 50 17.93 -12.64 33.64
N HIS A 51 19.21 -12.31 33.45
CA HIS A 51 19.68 -10.95 33.66
C HIS A 51 19.36 -10.05 32.46
N PRO A 52 18.90 -8.79 32.67
CA PRO A 52 18.58 -7.85 31.59
C PRO A 52 19.70 -7.61 30.59
N PHE A 53 20.95 -7.74 31.03
CA PHE A 53 22.16 -7.60 30.21
C PHE A 53 22.15 -8.47 28.95
N SER A 54 21.61 -9.69 29.05
CA SER A 54 21.46 -10.58 27.89
C SER A 54 20.68 -9.94 26.74
N ARG A 55 19.58 -9.27 27.06
CA ARG A 55 18.70 -8.61 26.10
C ARG A 55 19.35 -7.35 25.54
N ILE A 56 20.16 -6.67 26.34
CA ILE A 56 20.91 -5.48 25.91
C ILE A 56 21.97 -5.87 24.88
N ILE A 57 22.77 -6.91 25.16
CA ILE A 57 23.76 -7.43 24.19
C ILE A 57 23.09 -7.82 22.88
N ILE A 58 22.02 -8.62 22.94
CA ILE A 58 21.32 -9.08 21.73
C ILE A 58 20.76 -7.89 20.94
N ARG A 59 20.20 -6.87 21.62
CA ARG A 59 19.70 -5.67 20.97
C ARG A 59 20.82 -4.89 20.29
N HIS A 60 21.95 -4.70 20.97
CA HIS A 60 23.11 -4.01 20.43
C HIS A 60 23.64 -4.72 19.18
N ILE A 61 23.86 -6.04 19.23
CA ILE A 61 24.28 -6.82 18.04
C ILE A 61 23.27 -6.67 16.90
N HIS A 62 21.98 -6.68 17.19
CA HIS A 62 20.93 -6.51 16.19
C HIS A 62 20.94 -5.12 15.54
N GLU A 63 21.10 -4.05 16.32
CA GLU A 63 21.12 -2.66 15.85
C GLU A 63 22.41 -2.33 15.10
N ASP A 64 23.57 -2.76 15.62
CA ASP A 64 24.88 -2.56 15.00
C ASP A 64 25.00 -3.27 13.65
N ASN A 65 24.36 -4.44 13.49
CA ASN A 65 24.30 -5.18 12.24
C ASN A 65 23.09 -4.78 11.38
N PHE A 66 22.66 -3.52 11.43
CA PHE A 66 21.62 -2.95 10.58
C PHE A 66 20.30 -3.72 10.61
N HIS A 67 19.81 -4.03 11.81
CA HIS A 67 18.57 -4.80 12.03
C HIS A 67 18.60 -6.21 11.44
N ALA A 68 19.75 -6.88 11.57
CA ALA A 68 19.98 -8.24 11.14
C ALA A 68 18.92 -9.25 11.62
N GLY A 69 18.70 -10.28 10.79
CA GLY A 69 17.81 -11.39 11.10
C GLY A 69 18.33 -12.29 12.23
N THR A 70 17.46 -13.18 12.71
CA THR A 70 17.72 -14.06 13.86
C THR A 70 19.02 -14.89 13.69
N GLU A 71 19.26 -15.44 12.51
CA GLU A 71 20.43 -16.30 12.26
C GLU A 71 21.75 -15.55 12.40
N LEU A 72 21.87 -14.37 11.78
CA LEU A 72 23.08 -13.56 11.85
C LEU A 72 23.34 -13.10 13.28
N VAL A 73 22.31 -12.61 13.99
CA VAL A 73 22.42 -12.20 15.40
C VAL A 73 22.85 -13.38 16.27
N MET A 74 22.34 -14.59 16.01
CA MET A 74 22.75 -15.79 16.74
C MET A 74 24.19 -16.21 16.44
N SER A 75 24.62 -16.10 15.19
CA SER A 75 26.00 -16.38 14.79
C SER A 75 26.96 -15.43 15.47
N GLU A 76 26.67 -14.13 15.38
CA GLU A 76 27.50 -13.08 15.98
C GLU A 76 27.54 -13.17 17.50
N PHE A 77 26.40 -13.47 18.13
CA PHE A 77 26.36 -13.75 19.57
C PHE A 77 27.26 -14.94 19.94
N ARG A 78 27.21 -16.05 19.17
CA ARG A 78 27.99 -17.26 19.43
C ARG A 78 29.49 -17.09 19.18
N SER A 79 29.90 -16.10 18.41
CA SER A 79 31.32 -15.76 18.21
C SER A 79 32.02 -15.36 19.51
N ARG A 80 31.27 -14.92 20.55
CA ARG A 80 31.84 -14.39 21.80
C ARG A 80 31.14 -14.87 23.07
N PHE A 81 29.86 -15.22 22.98
CA PHE A 81 29.00 -15.49 24.12
C PHE A 81 28.25 -16.82 23.97
N TRP A 82 27.92 -17.42 25.11
CA TRP A 82 27.12 -18.63 25.19
C TRP A 82 25.96 -18.44 26.17
N MET A 83 24.78 -18.91 25.79
CA MET A 83 23.55 -18.79 26.59
C MET A 83 22.59 -19.96 26.32
N ARG A 84 21.87 -20.40 27.37
CA ARG A 84 20.73 -21.33 27.22
C ARG A 84 19.53 -20.63 26.57
N ASP A 85 18.85 -21.33 25.67
CA ASP A 85 17.67 -20.85 24.93
C ASP A 85 17.89 -19.52 24.18
N LEU A 86 19.09 -19.30 23.64
CA LEU A 86 19.44 -18.08 22.91
C LEU A 86 18.38 -17.69 21.87
N LEU A 87 17.91 -18.65 21.07
CA LEU A 87 16.93 -18.43 20.01
C LEU A 87 15.67 -17.75 20.53
N ARG A 88 15.12 -18.22 21.65
CA ARG A 88 13.88 -17.69 22.22
C ARG A 88 14.07 -16.26 22.70
N THR A 89 15.21 -15.95 23.29
CA THR A 89 15.55 -14.59 23.72
C THR A 89 15.74 -13.67 22.51
N VAL A 90 16.45 -14.11 21.47
CA VAL A 90 16.67 -13.34 20.23
C VAL A 90 15.34 -13.03 19.54
N VAL A 91 14.50 -14.03 19.29
CA VAL A 91 13.17 -13.82 18.68
C VAL A 91 12.32 -12.88 19.53
N GLY A 92 12.40 -12.99 20.85
CA GLY A 92 11.72 -12.09 21.78
C GLY A 92 12.23 -10.64 21.81
N VAL A 93 13.48 -10.40 21.42
CA VAL A 93 14.06 -9.05 21.27
C VAL A 93 13.70 -8.48 19.90
N LEU A 94 13.91 -9.23 18.83
CA LEU A 94 13.65 -8.80 17.44
C LEU A 94 12.16 -8.50 17.22
N SER A 95 11.25 -9.29 17.79
CA SER A 95 9.80 -9.04 17.73
C SER A 95 9.34 -7.74 18.40
N ARG A 96 10.16 -7.16 19.28
CA ARG A 96 9.90 -5.85 19.92
C ARG A 96 10.67 -4.70 19.28
N CYS A 97 11.48 -4.97 18.25
CA CYS A 97 12.19 -3.93 17.53
C CYS A 97 11.20 -3.18 16.63
N VAL A 98 11.00 -1.88 16.89
CA VAL A 98 10.05 -1.05 16.16
C VAL A 98 10.41 -0.96 14.67
N VAL A 99 11.70 -0.88 14.35
CA VAL A 99 12.18 -0.80 12.97
C VAL A 99 11.84 -2.08 12.20
N CYS A 100 12.13 -3.24 12.77
CA CYS A 100 11.81 -4.53 12.13
C CYS A 100 10.31 -4.77 12.00
N VAL A 101 9.53 -4.44 13.03
CA VAL A 101 8.07 -4.60 13.02
C VAL A 101 7.44 -3.73 11.93
N ARG A 102 7.91 -2.48 11.78
CA ARG A 102 7.46 -1.58 10.71
C ARG A 102 7.88 -2.06 9.32
N ALA A 103 9.09 -2.60 9.18
CA ALA A 103 9.60 -3.10 7.90
C ALA A 103 8.91 -4.39 7.43
N ARG A 104 8.31 -5.16 8.33
CA ARG A 104 7.64 -6.44 8.03
C ARG A 104 6.23 -6.47 8.59
N PRO A 105 5.29 -5.69 8.04
CA PRO A 105 3.90 -5.74 8.46
C PRO A 105 3.31 -7.12 8.14
N LYS A 106 2.66 -7.74 9.12
CA LYS A 106 1.86 -8.94 8.87
C LYS A 106 0.67 -8.53 8.01
N GLN A 107 0.54 -9.11 6.82
CA GLN A 107 -0.67 -8.95 6.02
C GLN A 107 -1.82 -9.55 6.82
N PHE A 108 -2.79 -8.71 7.18
CA PHE A 108 -4.05 -9.21 7.74
C PHE A 108 -4.77 -9.97 6.64
N ALA A 109 -5.18 -11.21 6.91
CA ALA A 109 -6.09 -11.90 6.03
C ALA A 109 -7.45 -11.20 6.13
N GLN A 110 -7.82 -10.42 5.10
CA GLN A 110 -9.13 -9.80 5.06
C GLN A 110 -10.18 -10.91 5.04
N GLN A 111 -10.87 -11.11 6.16
CA GLN A 111 -12.03 -11.99 6.20
C GLN A 111 -13.13 -11.33 5.36
N MET A 112 -13.56 -11.98 4.28
CA MET A 112 -14.71 -11.50 3.50
C MET A 112 -15.96 -11.58 4.39
N GLY A 113 -16.54 -10.42 4.71
CA GLY A 113 -17.78 -10.34 5.48
C GLY A 113 -18.97 -10.91 4.70
N GLN A 114 -20.01 -11.31 5.43
CA GLN A 114 -21.24 -11.80 4.79
C GLN A 114 -21.88 -10.68 3.96
N LEU A 115 -22.23 -10.99 2.70
CA LEU A 115 -22.89 -10.02 1.82
C LEU A 115 -24.30 -9.68 2.36
N PRO A 116 -24.74 -8.41 2.26
CA PRO A 116 -26.10 -8.02 2.62
C PRO A 116 -27.14 -8.82 1.84
N ALA A 117 -28.30 -9.07 2.44
CA ALA A 117 -29.39 -9.80 1.79
C ALA A 117 -29.82 -9.16 0.45
N THR A 118 -29.70 -7.84 0.32
CA THR A 118 -30.00 -7.08 -0.91
C THR A 118 -29.06 -7.39 -2.07
N ARG A 119 -27.87 -7.94 -1.82
CA ARG A 119 -26.90 -8.39 -2.85
C ARG A 119 -27.12 -9.82 -3.32
N VAL A 120 -27.92 -10.60 -2.58
CA VAL A 120 -28.04 -12.06 -2.79
C VAL A 120 -29.48 -12.51 -3.06
N LYS A 121 -30.47 -11.83 -2.48
CA LYS A 121 -31.88 -12.15 -2.70
C LYS A 121 -32.37 -11.54 -4.01
N VAL A 122 -33.15 -12.33 -4.75
CA VAL A 122 -33.84 -11.88 -5.96
C VAL A 122 -34.83 -10.77 -5.61
N SER A 123 -34.82 -9.68 -6.38
CA SER A 123 -35.79 -8.59 -6.28
C SER A 123 -36.11 -8.03 -7.67
N PRO A 124 -37.26 -7.39 -7.88
CA PRO A 124 -37.57 -6.69 -9.13
C PRO A 124 -36.49 -5.66 -9.50
N ALA A 125 -36.36 -5.37 -10.80
CA ALA A 125 -35.40 -4.39 -11.30
C ALA A 125 -35.56 -3.02 -10.59
N PHE A 126 -34.44 -2.38 -10.26
CA PHE A 126 -34.36 -1.07 -9.58
C PHE A 126 -34.89 -1.00 -8.14
N THR A 127 -35.25 -2.11 -7.50
CA THR A 127 -35.68 -2.12 -6.08
C THR A 127 -34.56 -1.69 -5.13
N HIS A 128 -33.32 -2.09 -5.45
CA HIS A 128 -32.13 -1.73 -4.68
C HIS A 128 -31.08 -1.20 -5.65
N THR A 129 -30.68 0.06 -5.49
CA THR A 129 -29.63 0.70 -6.28
C THR A 129 -28.46 1.09 -5.38
N GLY A 130 -27.27 0.63 -5.73
CA GLY A 130 -26.04 1.07 -5.06
C GLY A 130 -25.56 2.36 -5.72
N VAL A 131 -25.39 3.42 -4.92
CA VAL A 131 -24.72 4.65 -5.36
C VAL A 131 -23.37 4.66 -4.66
N ASP A 132 -22.30 4.48 -5.44
CA ASP A 132 -20.93 4.59 -4.94
C ASP A 132 -20.34 5.93 -5.38
N LEU A 133 -19.81 6.68 -4.43
CA LEU A 133 -19.15 7.95 -4.69
C LEU A 133 -17.65 7.70 -4.70
N CYS A 134 -17.11 7.52 -5.90
CA CYS A 134 -15.68 7.44 -6.08
C CYS A 134 -15.03 8.83 -5.93
N GLY A 135 -14.17 9.00 -4.92
CA GLY A 135 -13.07 9.97 -5.00
C GLY A 135 -12.60 10.58 -3.68
N PRO A 136 -11.41 11.18 -3.73
CA PRO A 136 -11.25 12.62 -3.54
C PRO A 136 -11.09 13.23 -4.94
N THR A 137 -12.17 13.72 -5.54
CA THR A 137 -12.07 14.48 -6.79
C THR A 137 -11.88 15.94 -6.44
N ASN A 138 -10.68 16.47 -6.67
CA ASN A 138 -10.32 17.89 -6.53
C ASN A 138 -11.02 18.81 -7.58
N PHE A 139 -12.28 18.54 -7.94
CA PHE A 139 -13.10 19.34 -8.85
C PHE A 139 -14.47 19.68 -8.24
N GLY A 140 -14.47 20.13 -6.98
CA GLY A 140 -15.65 20.49 -6.18
C GLY A 140 -16.54 21.62 -6.71
N GLY A 141 -16.37 22.07 -7.96
CA GLY A 141 -17.22 23.10 -8.58
C GLY A 141 -17.99 22.64 -9.81
N LEU A 142 -17.45 21.69 -10.59
CA LEU A 142 -18.03 21.30 -11.88
C LEU A 142 -19.29 20.45 -11.71
N TRP A 143 -19.22 19.41 -10.88
CA TRP A 143 -20.37 18.54 -10.61
C TRP A 143 -21.47 19.31 -9.86
N GLU A 144 -21.10 20.16 -8.90
CA GLU A 144 -22.05 21.02 -8.20
C GLU A 144 -22.75 21.99 -9.16
N SER A 145 -22.01 22.56 -10.12
CA SER A 145 -22.55 23.44 -11.15
C SER A 145 -23.52 22.69 -12.07
N ASN A 146 -23.20 21.46 -12.45
CA ASN A 146 -24.10 20.63 -13.26
C ASN A 146 -25.36 20.23 -12.49
N ILE A 147 -25.26 19.89 -11.20
CA ILE A 147 -26.42 19.63 -10.34
C ILE A 147 -27.28 20.90 -10.17
N LYS A 148 -26.65 22.07 -10.01
CA LYS A 148 -27.36 23.36 -9.92
C LYS A 148 -28.16 23.64 -11.20
N VAL A 149 -27.56 23.40 -12.37
CA VAL A 149 -28.25 23.56 -13.67
C VAL A 149 -29.38 22.53 -13.82
N ALA A 150 -29.14 21.26 -13.50
CA ALA A 150 -30.16 20.21 -13.55
C ALA A 150 -31.38 20.54 -12.69
N LYS A 151 -31.15 20.94 -11.43
CA LYS A 151 -32.21 21.35 -10.50
C LYS A 151 -32.96 22.58 -10.98
N ARG A 152 -32.26 23.55 -11.60
CA ARG A 152 -32.88 24.75 -12.16
C ARG A 152 -33.82 24.42 -13.31
N LEU A 153 -33.36 23.62 -14.27
CA LEU A 153 -34.16 23.16 -15.40
C LEU A 153 -35.36 22.35 -14.92
N PHE A 154 -35.14 21.42 -13.99
CA PHE A 154 -36.20 20.61 -13.41
C PHE A 154 -37.28 21.48 -12.74
N LYS A 155 -36.88 22.42 -11.86
CA LYS A 155 -37.83 23.32 -11.18
C LYS A 155 -38.56 24.23 -12.17
N SER A 156 -37.86 24.73 -13.19
CA SER A 156 -38.44 25.62 -14.21
C SER A 156 -39.48 24.93 -15.08
N THR A 157 -39.26 23.67 -15.42
CA THR A 157 -40.14 22.90 -16.30
C THR A 157 -41.25 22.21 -15.52
N ALA A 158 -40.94 21.56 -14.38
CA ALA A 158 -41.94 20.88 -13.58
C ALA A 158 -42.89 21.86 -12.87
N ARG A 159 -42.42 23.06 -12.47
CA ARG A 159 -43.23 24.11 -11.80
C ARG A 159 -44.13 23.61 -10.65
N GLY A 160 -43.71 22.55 -9.95
CA GLY A 160 -44.49 21.94 -8.87
C GLY A 160 -45.60 20.98 -9.31
N ALA A 161 -45.70 20.67 -10.60
CA ALA A 161 -46.62 19.66 -11.12
C ALA A 161 -46.27 18.27 -10.58
N GLN A 162 -47.31 17.46 -10.32
CA GLN A 162 -47.15 16.04 -10.05
C GLN A 162 -46.95 15.30 -11.39
N LEU A 163 -45.73 14.83 -11.63
CA LEU A 163 -45.38 14.11 -12.84
C LEU A 163 -45.58 12.61 -12.64
N ARG A 164 -46.22 11.95 -13.61
CA ARG A 164 -46.23 10.48 -13.70
C ARG A 164 -44.83 9.98 -14.04
N LEU A 165 -44.58 8.70 -13.79
CA LEU A 165 -43.25 8.10 -13.99
C LEU A 165 -42.67 8.36 -15.40
N VAL A 166 -43.51 8.19 -16.43
CA VAL A 166 -43.10 8.42 -17.82
C VAL A 166 -42.74 9.90 -18.05
N GLU A 167 -43.56 10.82 -17.55
CA GLU A 167 -43.35 12.28 -17.68
C GLU A 167 -42.07 12.72 -16.95
N LEU A 168 -41.83 12.16 -15.77
CA LEU A 168 -40.61 12.40 -14.99
C LEU A 168 -39.38 11.88 -15.73
N GLN A 169 -39.44 10.67 -16.27
CA GLN A 169 -38.35 10.08 -17.04
C GLN A 169 -38.03 10.92 -18.28
N THR A 170 -39.04 11.27 -19.08
CA THR A 170 -38.87 12.12 -20.26
C THR A 170 -38.22 13.45 -19.90
N LEU A 171 -38.67 14.09 -18.82
CA LEU A 171 -38.09 15.34 -18.35
C LEU A 171 -36.61 15.18 -17.97
N LEU A 172 -36.25 14.11 -17.26
CA LEU A 172 -34.87 13.84 -16.87
C LEU A 172 -33.99 13.52 -18.08
N TYR A 173 -34.49 12.80 -19.09
CA TYR A 173 -33.78 12.55 -20.35
C TYR A 173 -33.55 13.84 -21.15
N GLN A 174 -34.50 14.76 -21.16
CA GLN A 174 -34.33 16.06 -21.81
C GLN A 174 -33.28 16.91 -21.08
N ILE A 175 -33.32 16.92 -19.74
CA ILE A 175 -32.31 17.63 -18.93
C ILE A 175 -30.93 17.04 -19.14
N SER A 176 -30.79 15.71 -19.20
CA SER A 176 -29.50 15.07 -19.46
C SER A 176 -28.98 15.36 -20.85
N ALA A 177 -29.84 15.38 -21.88
CA ALA A 177 -29.46 15.79 -23.22
C ALA A 177 -28.91 17.22 -23.24
N ILE A 178 -29.58 18.17 -22.58
CA ILE A 178 -29.13 19.57 -22.48
C ILE A 178 -27.76 19.67 -21.80
N LEU A 179 -27.56 18.95 -20.69
CA LEU A 179 -26.28 18.96 -19.99
C LEU A 179 -25.15 18.34 -20.84
N ASN A 180 -25.46 17.30 -21.60
CA ASN A 180 -24.50 16.59 -22.43
C ASN A 180 -24.19 17.31 -23.75
N SER A 181 -25.08 18.18 -24.23
CA SER A 181 -24.83 19.05 -25.40
C SER A 181 -24.14 20.37 -25.03
N ARG A 182 -23.78 20.57 -23.77
CA ARG A 182 -23.13 21.81 -23.32
C ARG A 182 -21.68 21.89 -23.85
N PRO A 183 -21.27 23.01 -24.46
CA PRO A 183 -19.88 23.23 -24.87
C PRO A 183 -18.93 23.23 -23.66
N LEU A 184 -17.85 22.45 -23.74
CA LEU A 184 -16.71 22.45 -22.81
C LEU A 184 -15.58 23.35 -23.30
N THR A 185 -15.54 23.64 -24.60
CA THR A 185 -14.58 24.55 -25.22
C THR A 185 -15.27 25.83 -25.69
N ALA A 186 -14.47 26.89 -25.90
CA ALA A 186 -14.98 28.13 -26.47
C ALA A 186 -15.58 27.87 -27.85
N ILE A 187 -16.76 28.45 -28.09
CA ILE A 187 -17.38 28.46 -29.42
C ILE A 187 -16.75 29.64 -30.18
N HIS A 188 -16.09 29.35 -31.29
CA HIS A 188 -15.54 30.37 -32.18
C HIS A 188 -16.48 30.59 -33.36
N ALA A 189 -16.66 31.84 -33.80
CA ALA A 189 -17.60 32.21 -34.86
C ALA A 189 -16.99 32.22 -36.28
N SER A 190 -15.75 31.75 -36.44
CA SER A 190 -15.07 31.76 -37.73
C SER A 190 -15.52 30.61 -38.63
N PRO A 191 -15.71 30.83 -39.95
CA PRO A 191 -15.97 29.76 -40.91
C PRO A 191 -14.73 28.86 -40.97
N GLY A 192 -14.85 27.60 -40.53
CA GLY A 192 -13.73 26.66 -40.40
C GLY A 192 -13.31 26.35 -38.95
N SER A 193 -14.00 26.94 -37.96
CA SER A 193 -13.78 26.59 -36.55
C SER A 193 -14.23 25.16 -36.24
N VAL A 194 -13.43 24.47 -35.41
CA VAL A 194 -13.71 23.12 -34.93
C VAL A 194 -14.97 23.16 -34.05
N GLU A 195 -15.88 22.21 -34.26
CA GLU A 195 -17.08 22.04 -33.44
C GLU A 195 -16.70 21.99 -31.95
N ALA A 196 -17.44 22.74 -31.12
CA ALA A 196 -17.14 22.82 -29.70
C ALA A 196 -17.31 21.44 -29.04
N LEU A 197 -16.32 21.04 -28.25
CA LEU A 197 -16.32 19.74 -27.60
C LEU A 197 -17.43 19.70 -26.55
N THR A 198 -18.32 18.70 -26.59
CA THR A 198 -19.40 18.52 -25.61
C THR A 198 -19.20 17.22 -24.82
N PRO A 199 -19.78 17.06 -23.62
CA PRO A 199 -19.77 15.78 -22.91
C PRO A 199 -20.36 14.63 -23.74
N ALA A 200 -21.34 14.91 -24.60
CA ALA A 200 -21.94 13.91 -25.50
C ALA A 200 -20.91 13.26 -26.44
N HIS A 201 -19.88 14.01 -26.88
CA HIS A 201 -18.80 13.45 -27.72
C HIS A 201 -18.06 12.32 -27.01
N PHE A 202 -17.88 12.42 -25.70
CA PHE A 202 -17.25 11.38 -24.90
C PHE A 202 -18.19 10.22 -24.58
N LEU A 203 -19.47 10.50 -24.30
CA LEU A 203 -20.45 9.48 -23.91
C LEU A 203 -20.90 8.58 -25.07
N ILE A 204 -20.94 9.14 -26.29
CA ILE A 204 -21.38 8.43 -27.49
C ILE A 204 -20.18 7.72 -28.17
N ALA A 205 -18.94 8.03 -27.77
CA ALA A 205 -17.70 7.45 -28.27
C ALA A 205 -17.62 7.36 -29.82
N ARG A 206 -18.27 8.29 -30.52
CA ARG A 206 -18.14 8.42 -31.96
C ARG A 206 -16.95 9.31 -32.25
N ALA A 207 -15.95 8.76 -32.94
CA ALA A 207 -14.89 9.56 -33.53
C ALA A 207 -15.53 10.56 -34.50
N SER A 208 -15.26 11.84 -34.32
CA SER A 208 -15.55 12.88 -35.31
C SER A 208 -14.73 12.54 -36.56
N PHE A 209 -15.30 11.79 -37.50
CA PHE A 209 -14.73 11.60 -38.82
C PHE A 209 -14.91 12.88 -39.64
N SER A 210 -14.19 13.95 -39.28
CA SER A 210 -13.85 14.98 -40.25
C SER A 210 -12.35 14.83 -40.51
N VAL A 211 -12.02 13.92 -41.42
CA VAL A 211 -10.74 13.99 -42.14
C VAL A 211 -10.70 15.40 -42.76
N PRO A 212 -9.62 16.19 -42.57
CA PRO A 212 -9.50 17.46 -43.25
C PRO A 212 -9.63 17.19 -44.75
N ALA A 213 -10.56 17.87 -45.42
CA ALA A 213 -10.61 17.81 -46.88
C ALA A 213 -9.24 18.28 -47.38
N MET A 214 -8.46 17.36 -47.95
CA MET A 214 -7.30 17.73 -48.73
C MET A 214 -7.83 18.51 -49.92
N VAL A 215 -7.52 19.80 -49.95
CA VAL A 215 -7.68 20.61 -51.15
C VAL A 215 -6.64 20.06 -52.13
N GLU A 216 -7.12 19.32 -53.14
CA GLU A 216 -6.33 19.06 -54.33
C GLU A 216 -6.24 20.39 -55.09
N ASP A 217 -5.06 21.00 -55.11
CA ASP A 217 -4.76 22.10 -56.02
C ASP A 217 -4.73 21.50 -57.44
N ASP A 218 -5.84 21.63 -58.15
CA ASP A 218 -5.93 21.39 -59.59
C ASP A 218 -5.19 22.52 -60.30
N ASP A 219 -3.90 22.30 -60.56
CA ASP A 219 -3.11 23.05 -61.52
C ASP A 219 -3.74 22.85 -62.91
N THR A 220 -4.64 23.76 -63.29
CA THR A 220 -5.01 23.96 -64.69
C THR A 220 -4.44 25.27 -65.22
N ASP A 221 -3.50 25.06 -66.13
CA ASP A 221 -2.82 26.02 -66.99
C ASP A 221 -3.67 27.20 -67.50
N GLY A 222 -3.11 28.39 -67.31
CA GLY A 222 -2.79 29.27 -68.43
C GLY A 222 -3.85 30.27 -68.88
N VAL A 223 -3.64 31.55 -68.54
CA VAL A 223 -3.90 32.67 -69.46
C VAL A 223 -2.82 33.75 -69.29
N LYS A 224 -2.10 33.98 -70.39
CA LYS A 224 -1.14 35.08 -70.63
C LYS A 224 -1.84 36.45 -70.68
N THR A 225 -1.00 37.50 -70.69
CA THR A 225 -1.19 38.91 -71.11
C THR A 225 -1.30 39.89 -69.93
N ARG A 226 -0.61 41.02 -69.88
CA ARG A 226 0.37 41.70 -70.75
C ARG A 226 1.27 42.55 -69.85
#